data_AF-A0A1Y1LB50-F1
#
_entry.id   AF-A0A1Y1LB50-F1
#
_cell.length_a   1.000
_cell.length_b   1.000
_cell.length_c   1.000
_cell.angle_alpha   90.00
_cell.angle_beta   90.00
_cell.angle_gamma   90.00
#
_symmetry.space_group_name_H-M   'P 1'
#
loop_
_entity.id
_entity.type
_entity.pdbx_description
1 polymer ?
#
loop_
_entity_poly.entity_id
_entity_poly.type
_entity_poly.pdbx_seq_one_letter_code
_entity_poly.pdbx_strand_id
1 'polypeptide(L)'
;MLRTVGSTTKFGLNTEVVFTKHQRSLIRLQSYSQTRKIVSKPTSSEVLTCYLQQCNEPPWTSYFVKYSSIVDDQWGRSHFNWKVANSNYHILRTGCFPYIKYHCSKRREQDLRVEDLFFRFIKVFNLGIPCLLYGIAAIMMIRHIEVVHTPKGPVNIYFLYKEDKGSPY
;
A
#
# COMPACT_ATOMS: atom_id res chain seq x y z
N MET A 1 -42.60 70.79 18.08
CA MET A 1 -42.39 71.91 17.13
C MET A 1 -41.02 72.49 17.47
N LEU A 2 -39.96 72.51 16.67
CA LEU A 2 -39.69 72.46 15.23
C LEU A 2 -38.27 71.83 15.06
N ARG A 3 -38.06 70.82 14.21
CA ARG A 3 -37.43 70.90 12.86
C ARG A 3 -36.23 71.86 12.74
N THR A 4 -35.05 71.33 12.36
CA THR A 4 -34.23 71.57 11.14
C THR A 4 -32.76 71.13 11.41
N VAL A 5 -32.14 70.20 10.68
CA VAL A 5 -31.59 70.21 9.29
C VAL A 5 -30.30 71.03 9.10
N GLY A 6 -29.28 70.38 8.52
CA GLY A 6 -28.18 70.98 7.73
C GLY A 6 -26.87 71.17 8.49
N SER A 7 -25.69 70.62 8.17
CA SER A 7 -24.95 70.31 6.93
C SER A 7 -23.69 71.21 6.80
N THR A 8 -22.60 70.55 6.39
CA THR A 8 -21.44 71.01 5.58
C THR A 8 -20.20 71.69 6.20
N THR A 9 -19.06 70.95 6.07
CA THR A 9 -17.68 71.36 5.65
C THR A 9 -16.82 72.23 6.58
N LYS A 10 -15.48 72.11 6.68
CA LYS A 10 -14.42 71.71 5.72
C LYS A 10 -13.09 71.44 6.46
N PHE A 11 -12.33 70.46 5.94
CA PHE A 11 -10.86 70.40 5.77
C PHE A 11 -9.86 70.77 6.89
N GLY A 12 -9.01 69.80 7.24
CA GLY A 12 -7.69 70.01 7.86
C GLY A 12 -6.83 68.76 7.71
N LEU A 13 -5.79 68.86 6.88
CA LEU A 13 -4.84 67.82 6.47
C LEU A 13 -3.73 67.56 7.51
N ASN A 14 -3.12 66.37 7.39
CA ASN A 14 -1.78 65.98 7.88
C ASN A 14 -1.69 65.68 9.40
N THR A 15 -0.90 64.72 9.91
CA THR A 15 0.40 64.23 9.43
C THR A 15 0.77 62.94 10.19
N GLU A 16 1.48 62.05 9.50
CA GLU A 16 2.61 61.24 9.99
C GLU A 16 2.43 60.00 10.88
N VAL A 17 2.44 58.87 10.16
CA VAL A 17 3.07 57.60 10.55
C VAL A 17 4.59 57.77 10.59
N VAL A 18 5.23 57.51 11.74
CA VAL A 18 6.69 57.27 11.81
C VAL A 18 6.97 56.01 12.63
N PHE A 19 7.56 55.04 11.94
CA PHE A 19 8.05 53.75 12.41
C PHE A 19 9.36 53.89 13.21
N THR A 20 9.46 53.20 14.35
CA THR A 20 10.68 52.58 14.96
C THR A 20 10.27 52.03 16.34
N LYS A 21 10.72 50.92 16.93
CA LYS A 21 11.84 49.99 16.76
C LYS A 21 11.58 48.79 17.70
N HIS A 22 11.93 47.58 17.26
CA HIS A 22 12.35 46.44 18.09
C HIS A 22 11.36 45.73 19.05
N GLN A 23 10.83 44.59 18.60
CA GLN A 23 10.72 43.38 19.43
C GLN A 23 11.06 42.16 18.57
N ARG A 24 12.22 41.55 18.81
CA ARG A 24 12.67 40.32 18.14
C ARG A 24 11.93 39.13 18.76
N SER A 25 11.01 38.54 18.02
CA SER A 25 10.38 37.27 18.36
C SER A 25 11.39 36.13 18.18
N LEU A 26 11.79 35.49 19.27
CA LEU A 26 12.53 34.23 19.20
C LEU A 26 11.53 33.13 18.81
N ILE A 27 11.50 32.79 17.52
CA ILE A 27 10.83 31.58 17.03
C ILE A 27 11.61 30.39 17.58
N ARG A 28 11.08 29.77 18.63
CA ARG A 28 11.55 28.49 19.15
C ARG A 28 11.29 27.45 18.07
N LEU A 29 12.27 27.19 17.21
CA LEU A 29 12.31 25.99 16.38
C LEU A 29 12.42 24.80 17.35
N GLN A 30 11.28 24.31 17.82
CA GLN A 30 11.21 22.98 18.38
C GLN A 30 11.45 22.02 17.23
N SER A 31 12.71 21.64 17.06
CA SER A 31 13.12 20.51 16.25
C SER A 31 12.32 19.31 16.73
N TYR A 32 11.25 18.98 16.00
CA TYR A 32 10.49 17.76 16.21
C TYR A 32 11.40 16.61 15.79
N SER A 33 12.24 16.18 16.73
CA SER A 33 13.02 14.95 16.65
C SER A 33 12.02 13.80 16.70
N GLN A 34 11.40 13.52 15.55
CA GLN A 34 10.62 12.31 15.39
C GLN A 34 11.64 11.19 15.28
N THR A 35 11.89 10.52 16.39
CA THR A 35 12.57 9.24 16.42
C THR A 35 11.80 8.33 15.46
N ARG A 36 12.34 8.10 14.26
CA ARG A 36 11.80 7.10 13.35
C ARG A 36 11.94 5.77 14.08
N LYS A 37 10.86 5.27 14.69
CA LYS A 37 10.77 3.84 15.01
C LYS A 37 11.15 3.13 13.71
N ILE A 38 12.22 2.35 13.72
CA ILE A 38 12.55 1.47 12.62
C ILE A 38 11.45 0.40 12.62
N VAL A 39 10.35 0.69 11.94
CA VAL A 39 9.30 -0.29 11.75
C VAL A 39 9.81 -1.26 10.70
N SER A 40 10.07 -2.49 11.12
CA SER A 40 10.43 -3.58 10.21
C SER A 40 9.33 -3.72 9.16
N LYS A 41 9.70 -3.90 7.89
CA LYS A 41 8.73 -4.19 6.82
C LYS A 41 7.92 -5.45 7.19
N PRO A 42 6.61 -5.50 6.87
CA PRO A 42 5.82 -6.72 7.03
C PRO A 42 6.33 -7.84 6.14
N THR A 43 6.09 -9.08 6.57
CA THR A 43 6.47 -10.25 5.79
C THR A 43 5.44 -10.52 4.68
N SER A 44 5.82 -11.26 3.65
CA SER A 44 4.87 -11.73 2.62
C SER A 44 3.69 -12.49 3.21
N SER A 45 3.96 -13.37 4.19
CA SER A 45 2.94 -14.11 4.92
C SER A 45 1.95 -13.22 5.68
N GLU A 46 2.45 -12.15 6.32
CA GLU A 46 1.66 -11.18 7.07
C GLU A 46 0.75 -10.41 6.12
N VAL A 47 1.29 -9.90 5.01
CA VAL A 47 0.50 -9.21 3.97
C VAL A 47 -0.58 -10.12 3.40
N LEU A 48 -0.24 -11.37 3.05
CA LEU A 48 -1.19 -12.36 2.53
C LEU A 48 -2.33 -12.62 3.52
N THR A 49 -1.99 -12.82 4.79
CA THR A 49 -2.99 -13.13 5.83
C THR A 49 -3.89 -11.94 6.10
N CYS A 50 -3.31 -10.76 6.33
CA CYS A 50 -4.07 -9.54 6.57
C CYS A 50 -4.99 -9.23 5.38
N TYR A 51 -4.49 -9.39 4.15
CA TYR A 51 -5.29 -9.12 2.97
C TYR A 51 -6.51 -10.04 2.85
N LEU A 52 -6.31 -11.35 2.98
CA LEU A 52 -7.40 -12.32 2.89
C LEU A 52 -8.45 -12.09 4.00
N GLN A 53 -8.02 -11.71 5.20
CA GLN A 53 -8.93 -11.35 6.29
C GLN A 53 -9.69 -10.04 6.01
N GLN A 54 -9.01 -9.00 5.52
CA GLN A 54 -9.64 -7.71 5.18
C GLN A 54 -10.72 -7.86 4.10
N CYS A 55 -10.57 -8.82 3.20
CA CYS A 55 -11.56 -9.13 2.16
C CYS A 55 -12.63 -10.14 2.59
N ASN A 56 -12.76 -10.43 3.89
CA ASN A 56 -13.70 -11.43 4.43
C ASN A 56 -13.55 -12.81 3.78
N GLU A 57 -12.30 -13.23 3.54
CA GLU A 57 -11.96 -14.52 2.96
C GLU A 57 -12.65 -14.75 1.59
N PRO A 58 -12.24 -14.05 0.51
CA PRO A 58 -12.88 -14.19 -0.80
C PRO A 58 -12.71 -15.60 -1.37
N PRO A 59 -13.59 -16.09 -2.27
CA PRO A 59 -13.45 -17.40 -2.89
C PRO A 59 -12.15 -17.52 -3.70
N TRP A 60 -11.72 -16.43 -4.34
CA TRP A 60 -10.42 -16.34 -5.01
C TRP A 60 -9.94 -14.87 -5.05
N THR A 61 -8.65 -14.67 -5.27
CA THR A 61 -8.06 -13.35 -5.56
C THR A 61 -6.69 -13.49 -6.20
N SER A 62 -6.29 -12.54 -7.04
CA SER A 62 -5.00 -12.51 -7.71
C SER A 62 -4.39 -11.10 -7.69
N TYR A 63 -3.35 -10.92 -6.89
CA TYR A 63 -2.71 -9.61 -6.72
C TYR A 63 -1.19 -9.69 -6.85
N PHE A 64 -0.57 -8.53 -6.93
CA PHE A 64 0.87 -8.34 -6.96
C PHE A 64 1.31 -7.55 -5.73
N VAL A 65 2.48 -7.86 -5.19
CA VAL A 65 3.12 -7.09 -4.11
C VAL A 65 4.55 -6.77 -4.50
N LYS A 66 5.01 -5.55 -4.22
CA LYS A 66 6.39 -5.14 -4.53
C LYS A 66 7.38 -5.80 -3.57
N TYR A 67 8.47 -6.34 -4.10
CA TYR A 67 9.58 -6.84 -3.27
C TYR A 67 10.11 -5.77 -2.30
N SER A 68 10.14 -4.50 -2.73
CA SER A 68 10.64 -3.40 -1.91
C SER A 68 9.76 -3.06 -0.70
N SER A 69 8.50 -3.49 -0.69
CA SER A 69 7.51 -3.15 0.35
C SER A 69 7.43 -4.19 1.48
N ILE A 70 8.07 -5.36 1.31
CA ILE A 70 7.94 -6.49 2.24
C ILE A 70 9.27 -7.18 2.51
N VAL A 71 9.28 -8.12 3.46
CA VAL A 71 10.30 -9.16 3.59
C VAL A 71 9.72 -10.48 3.08
N ASP A 72 10.37 -11.08 2.08
CA ASP A 72 9.89 -12.31 1.43
C ASP A 72 10.26 -13.57 2.25
N ASP A 73 9.43 -13.90 3.23
CA ASP A 73 9.57 -15.08 4.08
C ASP A 73 8.96 -16.36 3.46
N GLN A 74 8.34 -16.23 2.29
CA GLN A 74 7.80 -17.33 1.49
C GLN A 74 8.69 -17.63 0.26
N TRP A 75 9.93 -17.14 0.26
CA TRP A 75 10.87 -17.35 -0.84
C TRP A 75 11.10 -18.84 -1.12
N GLY A 76 11.25 -19.18 -2.41
CA GLY A 76 11.40 -20.56 -2.86
C GLY A 76 10.10 -21.38 -2.92
N ARG A 77 9.03 -20.97 -2.24
CA ARG A 77 7.71 -21.62 -2.34
C ARG A 77 6.94 -21.12 -3.56
N SER A 78 6.29 -22.04 -4.25
CA SER A 78 5.57 -21.81 -5.50
C SER A 78 4.11 -22.24 -5.39
N HIS A 79 3.82 -23.39 -4.77
CA HIS A 79 2.46 -23.88 -4.57
C HIS A 79 2.30 -24.43 -3.15
N PHE A 80 1.40 -23.86 -2.35
CA PHE A 80 1.25 -24.28 -0.96
C PHE A 80 -0.09 -23.95 -0.34
N ASN A 81 -0.44 -24.69 0.71
CA ASN A 81 -1.58 -24.39 1.56
C ASN A 81 -1.29 -23.20 2.48
N TRP A 82 -2.26 -22.32 2.62
CA TRP A 82 -2.23 -21.19 3.53
C TRP A 82 -3.54 -21.11 4.29
N LYS A 83 -3.48 -21.39 5.60
CA LYS A 83 -4.64 -21.33 6.49
C LYS A 83 -4.84 -19.89 6.97
N VAL A 84 -6.03 -19.36 6.78
CA VAL A 84 -6.44 -18.03 7.25
C VAL A 84 -7.75 -18.18 7.98
N ALA A 85 -7.72 -17.90 9.29
CA ALA A 85 -8.85 -18.10 10.20
C ALA A 85 -9.49 -19.50 10.01
N ASN A 86 -10.69 -19.56 9.40
CA ASN A 86 -11.44 -20.81 9.22
C ASN A 86 -11.29 -21.42 7.82
N SER A 87 -10.70 -20.71 6.87
CA SER A 87 -10.50 -21.18 5.49
C SER A 87 -9.08 -21.64 5.23
N ASN A 88 -8.93 -22.53 4.25
CA ASN A 88 -7.65 -22.83 3.63
C ASN A 88 -7.61 -22.30 2.19
N TYR A 89 -6.44 -21.83 1.78
CA TYR A 89 -6.18 -21.35 0.43
C TYR A 89 -5.06 -22.15 -0.20
N HIS A 90 -5.24 -22.50 -1.47
CA HIS A 90 -4.13 -22.89 -2.33
C HIS A 90 -3.51 -21.61 -2.87
N ILE A 91 -2.23 -21.40 -2.57
CA ILE A 91 -1.46 -20.24 -2.97
C ILE A 91 -0.54 -20.66 -4.09
N LEU A 92 -0.77 -20.11 -5.29
CA LEU A 92 0.16 -20.18 -6.39
C LEU A 92 0.94 -18.86 -6.47
N ARG A 93 2.25 -18.94 -6.28
CA ARG A 93 3.16 -17.82 -6.14
C ARG A 93 4.23 -17.84 -7.22
N THR A 94 4.37 -16.71 -7.91
CA THR A 94 5.37 -16.54 -8.98
C THR A 94 6.11 -15.21 -8.80
N GLY A 95 7.43 -15.27 -8.88
CA GLY A 95 8.26 -14.07 -8.97
C GLY A 95 8.07 -13.41 -10.33
N CYS A 96 7.91 -12.09 -10.33
CA CYS A 96 7.77 -11.26 -11.53
C CYS A 96 8.40 -9.89 -11.26
N PHE A 97 9.73 -9.83 -11.18
CA PHE A 97 10.47 -8.66 -10.67
C PHE A 97 10.04 -7.36 -11.37
N PRO A 98 9.65 -6.29 -10.64
CA PRO A 98 9.90 -6.03 -9.21
C PRO A 98 8.77 -6.47 -8.26
N TYR A 99 7.86 -7.33 -8.71
CA TYR A 99 6.72 -7.82 -7.96
C TYR A 99 6.79 -9.33 -7.66
N ILE A 100 6.01 -9.77 -6.69
CA ILE A 100 5.57 -11.16 -6.50
C ILE A 100 4.09 -11.21 -6.86
N LYS A 101 3.70 -12.13 -7.73
CA LYS A 101 2.30 -12.43 -8.03
C LYS A 101 1.80 -13.53 -7.11
N TYR A 102 0.64 -13.29 -6.51
CA TYR A 102 -0.15 -14.25 -5.76
C TYR A 102 -1.41 -14.56 -6.54
N HIS A 103 -1.75 -15.85 -6.62
CA HIS A 103 -3.07 -16.32 -6.99
C HIS A 103 -3.55 -17.22 -5.85
N CYS A 104 -4.64 -16.82 -5.21
CA CYS A 104 -5.17 -17.46 -4.02
C CYS A 104 -6.54 -18.03 -4.37
N SER A 105 -6.73 -19.32 -4.14
CA SER A 105 -8.03 -19.99 -4.34
C SER A 105 -8.44 -20.70 -3.05
N LYS A 106 -9.62 -20.38 -2.52
CA LYS A 106 -10.18 -21.02 -1.33
C LYS A 106 -10.50 -22.49 -1.61
N ARG A 107 -9.78 -23.41 -0.98
CA ARG A 107 -9.89 -24.86 -1.22
C ARG A 107 -9.55 -25.65 0.03
N ARG A 108 -10.04 -26.89 0.11
CA ARG A 108 -9.65 -27.82 1.18
C ARG A 108 -8.14 -28.08 1.14
N GLU A 109 -7.57 -28.37 2.30
CA GLU A 109 -6.16 -28.71 2.41
C GLU A 109 -5.84 -29.97 1.60
N GLN A 110 -4.75 -29.94 0.84
CA GLN A 110 -4.30 -31.03 -0.03
C GLN A 110 -2.77 -31.14 0.00
N ASP A 111 -2.21 -32.30 -0.33
CA ASP A 111 -0.75 -32.39 -0.49
C ASP A 111 -0.33 -31.77 -1.83
N LEU A 112 0.32 -30.60 -1.77
CA LEU A 112 0.76 -29.83 -2.95
C LEU A 112 2.28 -29.95 -3.19
N ARG A 113 2.97 -30.85 -2.49
CA ARG A 113 4.45 -30.93 -2.51
C ARG A 113 5.01 -31.28 -3.89
N VAL A 114 4.33 -32.16 -4.62
CA VAL A 114 4.76 -32.57 -5.97
C VAL A 114 4.65 -31.40 -6.95
N GLU A 115 3.56 -30.64 -6.89
CA GLU A 115 3.37 -29.48 -7.76
C GLU A 115 4.34 -28.35 -7.40
N ASP A 116 4.58 -28.10 -6.11
CA ASP A 116 5.57 -27.12 -5.66
C ASP A 116 6.96 -27.46 -6.20
N LEU A 117 7.37 -28.73 -6.10
CA LEU A 117 8.65 -29.20 -6.61
C LEU A 117 8.74 -29.02 -8.13
N PHE A 118 7.69 -29.39 -8.86
CA PHE A 118 7.61 -29.23 -10.30
C PHE A 118 7.78 -27.77 -10.73
N PHE A 119 7.05 -26.84 -10.11
CA PHE A 119 7.18 -25.41 -10.41
C PHE A 119 8.56 -24.86 -10.05
N ARG A 120 9.15 -25.32 -8.95
CA ARG A 120 10.52 -24.93 -8.55
C ARG A 120 11.55 -25.42 -9.56
N PHE A 121 11.42 -26.67 -10.02
CA PHE A 121 12.29 -27.25 -11.03
C PHE A 121 12.25 -26.45 -12.34
N ILE A 122 11.04 -26.12 -12.84
CA ILE A 122 10.87 -25.31 -14.04
C ILE A 122 11.51 -23.93 -13.90
N LYS A 123 11.37 -23.27 -12.74
CA LYS A 123 11.97 -21.95 -12.49
C LYS A 123 13.50 -21.99 -12.59
N VAL A 124 14.13 -23.03 -12.04
CA VAL A 124 15.58 -23.24 -12.13
C VAL A 124 16.00 -23.49 -13.57
N PHE A 125 15.29 -24.37 -14.27
CA PHE A 125 15.60 -24.71 -15.66
C PHE A 125 15.53 -23.47 -16.59
N ASN A 126 14.58 -22.58 -16.35
CA ASN A 126 14.38 -21.37 -17.16
C ASN A 126 15.23 -20.17 -16.73
N LEU A 127 16.17 -20.34 -15.78
CA LEU A 127 17.14 -19.31 -15.34
C LEU A 127 16.51 -17.94 -14.99
N GLY A 128 15.24 -17.92 -14.56
CA GLY A 128 14.53 -16.68 -14.22
C GLY A 128 14.09 -15.80 -15.41
N ILE A 129 14.26 -16.21 -16.67
CA ILE A 129 13.77 -15.45 -17.85
C ILE A 129 12.26 -15.16 -17.75
N PRO A 130 11.40 -16.14 -17.39
CA PRO A 130 9.98 -15.87 -17.23
C PRO A 130 9.70 -14.81 -16.15
N CYS A 131 10.45 -14.82 -15.03
CA CYS A 131 10.30 -13.83 -13.96
C CYS A 131 10.48 -12.40 -14.48
N LEU A 132 11.48 -12.17 -15.33
CA LEU A 132 11.72 -10.84 -15.91
C LEU A 132 10.62 -10.42 -16.88
N LEU A 133 10.23 -11.30 -17.81
CA LEU A 133 9.20 -11.00 -18.81
C LEU A 133 7.83 -10.73 -18.16
N TYR A 134 7.43 -11.57 -17.20
CA TYR A 134 6.20 -11.35 -16.43
C TYR A 134 6.26 -10.06 -15.62
N GLY A 135 7.43 -9.70 -15.09
CA GLY A 135 7.63 -8.46 -14.35
C GLY A 135 7.44 -7.22 -15.22
N ILE A 136 8.04 -7.19 -16.42
CA ILE A 136 7.87 -6.13 -17.41
C ILE A 136 6.39 -6.00 -17.81
N ALA A 137 5.75 -7.13 -18.11
CA ALA A 137 4.33 -7.16 -18.46
C ALA A 137 3.46 -6.63 -17.30
N ALA A 138 3.76 -7.00 -16.06
CA ALA A 138 3.05 -6.51 -14.88
C ALA A 138 3.19 -4.99 -14.71
N ILE A 139 4.38 -4.43 -14.91
CA ILE A 139 4.59 -2.97 -14.85
C ILE A 139 3.67 -2.25 -15.85
N MET A 140 3.50 -2.79 -17.05
CA MET A 140 2.64 -2.18 -18.08
C MET A 140 1.15 -2.35 -17.84
N MET A 141 0.73 -3.44 -17.17
CA MET A 141 -0.68 -3.83 -17.07
C MET A 141 -1.34 -3.54 -15.72
N ILE A 142 -0.58 -3.25 -14.66
CA ILE A 142 -1.17 -2.89 -13.35
C ILE A 142 -1.94 -1.57 -13.49
N ARG A 143 -3.23 -1.57 -13.12
CA ARG A 143 -4.10 -0.39 -13.18
C ARG A 143 -4.76 -0.03 -11.86
N HIS A 144 -4.81 -0.97 -10.91
CA HIS A 144 -5.52 -0.78 -9.65
C HIS A 144 -4.62 -1.09 -8.47
N ILE A 145 -4.82 -0.35 -7.37
CA ILE A 145 -4.00 -0.44 -6.15
C ILE A 145 -4.96 -0.52 -4.97
N GLU A 146 -4.71 -1.46 -4.06
CA GLU A 146 -5.41 -1.56 -2.78
C GLU A 146 -4.41 -1.48 -1.63
N VAL A 147 -4.87 -1.04 -0.47
CA VAL A 147 -4.04 -0.91 0.74
C VAL A 147 -4.38 -2.04 1.72
N VAL A 148 -3.39 -2.86 2.01
CA VAL A 148 -3.44 -3.89 3.05
C VAL A 148 -2.96 -3.28 4.35
N HIS A 149 -3.75 -3.39 5.41
CA HIS A 149 -3.38 -2.89 6.73
C HIS A 149 -2.70 -4.03 7.50
N THR A 150 -1.39 -3.89 7.73
CA THR A 150 -0.63 -4.84 8.55
C THR A 150 -0.29 -4.24 9.91
N PRO A 151 0.00 -5.05 10.94
CA PRO A 151 0.53 -4.56 12.22
C PRO A 151 1.78 -3.69 12.09
N LYS A 152 2.60 -3.90 11.05
CA LYS A 152 3.81 -3.12 10.74
C LYS A 152 3.57 -1.95 9.79
N GLY A 153 2.32 -1.63 9.48
CA GLY A 153 1.92 -0.50 8.66
C GLY A 153 1.21 -0.89 7.36
N PRO A 154 0.71 0.10 6.62
CA PRO A 154 0.01 -0.15 5.36
C PRO A 154 0.97 -0.59 4.25
N VAL A 155 0.52 -1.55 3.43
CA VAL A 155 1.24 -2.04 2.24
C VAL A 155 0.34 -1.96 1.03
N ASN A 156 0.87 -1.43 -0.07
CA ASN A 156 0.17 -1.41 -1.32
C ASN A 156 0.29 -2.77 -2.02
N ILE A 157 -0.86 -3.33 -2.39
CA ILE A 157 -0.96 -4.43 -3.34
C ILE A 157 -1.57 -3.90 -4.64
N TYR A 158 -1.27 -4.60 -5.73
CA TYR A 158 -1.51 -4.13 -7.08
C TYR A 158 -2.32 -5.16 -7.86
N PHE A 159 -3.21 -4.70 -8.72
CA PHE A 159 -4.06 -5.53 -9.56
C PHE A 159 -4.01 -5.03 -11.01
N LEU A 160 -4.25 -5.97 -11.94
CA LEU A 160 -4.44 -5.62 -13.34
C LEU A 160 -5.77 -4.87 -13.53
N TYR A 161 -6.81 -5.32 -12.86
CA TYR A 161 -8.16 -4.75 -12.86
C TYR A 161 -8.76 -4.83 -11.46
N LYS A 162 -9.75 -3.98 -11.18
CA LYS A 162 -10.50 -4.06 -9.93
C LYS A 162 -11.25 -5.40 -9.88
N GLU A 163 -10.97 -6.21 -8.87
CA GLU A 163 -11.65 -7.49 -8.69
C GLU A 163 -12.99 -7.31 -7.98
N ASP A 164 -13.98 -8.09 -8.39
CA ASP A 164 -15.18 -8.33 -7.60
C ASP A 164 -14.91 -9.45 -6.60
N LYS A 165 -14.82 -9.08 -5.32
CA LYS A 165 -14.47 -10.00 -4.22
C LYS A 165 -15.56 -11.04 -3.94
N GLY A 166 -16.76 -10.87 -4.48
CA GLY A 166 -17.88 -11.81 -4.35
C GLY A 166 -18.06 -12.74 -5.56
N SER A 167 -17.30 -12.56 -6.64
CA SER A 167 -17.51 -13.34 -7.86
C SER A 167 -17.20 -14.83 -7.63
N PRO A 168 -18.13 -15.75 -7.98
CA PRO A 168 -17.78 -17.15 -8.12
C PRO A 168 -16.75 -17.31 -9.25
N TYR A 169 -16.03 -18.45 -9.22
CA TYR A 169 -14.94 -18.80 -10.15
C TYR A 169 -15.33 -18.68 -11.63
#